data_AF-A0A432RRK3-F1
#
_entry.id   AF-A0A432RRK3-F1
#
_cell.length_a   1.000
_cell.length_b   1.000
_cell.length_c   1.000
_cell.angle_alpha   90.00
_cell.angle_beta   90.00
_cell.angle_gamma   90.00
#
_symmetry.space_group_name_H-M   'P 1'
#
loop_
_entity.id
_entity.type
_entity.pdbx_description
1 polymer ?
#
loop_
_entity_poly.entity_id
_entity_poly.type
_entity_poly.pdbx_seq_one_letter_code
_entity_poly.pdbx_strand_id
1 'polypeptide(L)' 'VTLSNKVLSAEELSNGTLIEPLPIRIPSGKGYYLVSPQNRRLSPSAKLFAEWLMQKFRNI' A
#
# COMPACT_ATOMS: atom_id res chain seq x y z
N VAL A 1 -18.87 -1.93 -14.14
CA VAL A 1 -18.63 -2.22 -12.71
C VAL A 1 -17.36 -3.06 -12.62
N THR A 2 -16.41 -2.72 -11.74
CA THR A 2 -15.12 -3.42 -11.60
C THR A 2 -14.81 -3.71 -10.14
N LEU A 3 -13.94 -4.69 -9.87
CA LEU A 3 -13.31 -4.90 -8.57
C LEU A 3 -11.97 -4.17 -8.58
N SER A 4 -11.72 -3.34 -7.58
CA SER A 4 -10.49 -2.54 -7.49
C SER A 4 -9.83 -2.65 -6.13
N ASN A 5 -8.56 -2.26 -6.06
CA ASN A 5 -7.84 -2.06 -4.81
C ASN A 5 -8.19 -0.68 -4.23
N LYS A 6 -8.58 -0.65 -2.96
CA LYS A 6 -8.95 0.58 -2.24
C LYS A 6 -7.88 1.66 -2.31
N VAL A 7 -6.60 1.29 -2.29
CA VAL A 7 -5.47 2.24 -2.40
C VAL A 7 -5.45 2.92 -3.77
N LEU A 8 -5.73 2.18 -4.83
CA LEU A 8 -5.68 2.70 -6.21
C LEU A 8 -6.89 3.55 -6.58
N SER A 9 -8.04 3.33 -5.93
CA SER A 9 -9.28 4.07 -6.21
C SER A 9 -9.59 5.13 -5.14
N ALA A 10 -8.69 5.34 -4.17
CA ALA A 10 -8.95 6.23 -3.04
C ALA A 10 -9.23 7.66 -3.48
N GLU A 11 -8.51 8.17 -4.48
CA GLU A 11 -8.65 9.53 -4.96
C GLU A 11 -10.00 9.75 -5.64
N GLU A 12 -10.37 8.88 -6.59
CA GLU A 12 -11.63 9.00 -7.31
C GLU A 12 -12.84 8.73 -6.43
N LEU A 13 -12.71 7.86 -5.42
CA LEU A 13 -13.74 7.69 -4.39
C LEU A 13 -13.88 8.94 -3.53
N SER A 14 -12.77 9.61 -3.20
CA SER A 14 -12.79 10.83 -2.38
C SER A 14 -13.38 12.04 -3.10
N ASN A 15 -13.15 12.15 -4.41
CA ASN A 15 -13.61 13.27 -5.22
C ASN A 15 -14.97 13.02 -5.90
N GLY A 16 -15.55 11.82 -5.72
CA GLY A 16 -16.87 11.47 -6.24
C GLY A 16 -16.90 11.06 -7.71
N THR A 17 -15.75 10.94 -8.38
CA THR A 17 -15.68 10.43 -9.76
C THR A 17 -15.95 8.93 -9.81
N LEU A 18 -15.59 8.20 -8.76
CA LEU A 18 -16.01 6.82 -8.53
C LEU A 18 -16.95 6.75 -7.33
N ILE A 19 -17.87 5.79 -7.39
CA ILE A 19 -18.69 5.39 -6.26
C ILE A 19 -18.44 3.93 -5.93
N GLU A 20 -18.66 3.56 -4.67
CA GLU A 20 -18.66 2.16 -4.23
C GLU A 20 -20.11 1.68 -4.14
N PRO A 21 -20.63 0.98 -5.17
CA PRO A 21 -22.05 0.59 -5.19
C PRO A 21 -22.35 -0.57 -4.24
N LEU A 22 -21.35 -1.35 -3.83
CA LEU A 22 -21.49 -2.53 -2.98
C LEU A 22 -20.40 -2.52 -1.88
N PRO A 23 -20.75 -2.56 -0.60
CA PRO A 23 -19.79 -2.58 0.51
C PRO A 23 -19.18 -3.96 0.76
N ILE A 24 -18.87 -4.70 -0.31
CA ILE A 24 -18.28 -6.04 -0.24
C ILE A 24 -16.76 -5.92 -0.32
N ARG A 25 -16.06 -6.68 0.54
CA ARG A 25 -14.60 -6.77 0.55
C ARG A 25 -14.17 -8.22 0.44
N ILE A 26 -13.21 -8.48 -0.43
CA ILE A 26 -12.60 -9.79 -0.61
C ILE A 26 -11.14 -9.64 -0.19
N PRO A 27 -10.64 -10.44 0.77
CA PRO A 27 -9.22 -10.46 1.10
C PRO A 27 -8.40 -10.75 -0.16
N SER A 28 -7.51 -9.83 -0.53
CA SER A 28 -6.69 -9.98 -1.73
C SER A 28 -5.65 -11.10 -1.60
N GLY A 29 -5.30 -11.47 -0.36
CA GLY A 29 -4.15 -12.32 -0.05
C GLY A 29 -2.79 -11.71 -0.44
N LYS A 30 -2.76 -10.43 -0.83
CA LYS A 30 -1.57 -9.73 -1.33
C LYS A 30 -1.21 -8.58 -0.40
N GLY A 31 0.09 -8.47 -0.08
CA GLY A 31 0.67 -7.34 0.65
C GLY A 31 1.61 -6.51 -0.22
N TYR A 32 1.96 -5.31 0.26
CA TYR A 32 3.07 -4.54 -0.28
C TYR A 32 4.35 -4.92 0.49
N TYR A 33 5.44 -5.17 -0.23
CA TYR A 33 6.70 -5.64 0.35
C TYR A 33 7.81 -4.62 0.12
N LEU A 34 8.59 -4.34 1.17
CA LEU A 34 9.85 -3.65 1.05
C LEU A 34 10.96 -4.69 0.81
N VAL A 35 11.61 -4.63 -0.35
CA VAL A 35 12.64 -5.60 -0.74
C VAL A 35 14.02 -4.94 -0.87
N SER A 36 15.05 -5.67 -0.48
CA SER A 36 16.45 -5.25 -0.62
C SER A 36 17.35 -6.45 -0.98
N PRO A 37 18.53 -6.23 -1.58
CA PRO A 37 19.42 -7.33 -1.93
C PRO A 37 19.93 -8.07 -0.67
N GLN A 38 19.81 -9.39 -0.66
CA GLN A 38 20.07 -10.24 0.52
C GLN A 38 21.51 -10.11 1.08
N ASN A 39 22.49 -9.93 0.20
CA ASN A 39 23.92 -9.90 0.57
C ASN A 39 24.52 -8.49 0.53
N ARG A 40 23.70 -7.44 0.61
CA ARG A 40 24.17 -6.05 0.58
C ARG A 40 23.66 -5.29 1.79
N ARG A 41 24.57 -4.67 2.54
CA ARG A 41 24.18 -3.72 3.58
C ARG A 41 23.52 -2.50 2.93
N LEU A 42 22.37 -2.12 3.45
CA LEU A 42 21.74 -0.84 3.11
C LEU A 42 22.68 0.31 3.52
N SER A 43 22.71 1.36 2.71
CA SER A 43 23.33 2.61 3.14
C SER A 43 22.60 3.16 4.37
N PRO A 44 23.24 4.00 5.20
CA PRO A 44 22.58 4.62 6.36
C PRO A 44 21.26 5.32 5.99
N SER A 45 21.23 6.06 4.88
CA SER A 45 20.02 6.73 4.39
C SER A 45 18.92 5.76 3.96
N ALA A 46 19.29 4.65 3.28
CA ALA A 46 18.30 3.65 2.87
C ALA A 46 17.72 2.91 4.09
N LYS A 47 18.54 2.65 5.12
CA LYS A 47 18.08 2.08 6.39
C LYS A 47 17.09 3.01 7.09
N LEU A 48 17.41 4.30 7.20
CA LEU A 48 16.53 5.29 7.80
C LEU A 48 15.19 5.40 7.06
N PHE A 49 15.23 5.38 5.72
CA PHE A 49 14.03 5.40 4.89
C PHE A 49 13.18 4.13 5.06
N ALA A 50 13.82 2.95 5.11
CA ALA A 50 13.15 1.69 5.37
C ALA A 50 12.44 1.68 6.74
N GLU A 51 13.12 2.14 7.79
CA GLU A 51 12.54 2.26 9.14
C GLU A 51 11.35 3.23 9.17
N TRP A 52 11.49 4.38 8.51
CA TRP A 52 10.39 5.35 8.38
C TRP A 52 9.18 4.77 7.63
N LEU A 53 9.40 4.08 6.51
CA LEU A 53 8.35 3.40 5.76
C LEU A 53 7.63 2.37 6.64
N MET A 54 8.38 1.50 7.30
CA MET A 54 7.80 0.48 8.17
C MET A 54 7.04 1.08 9.35
N GLN A 55 7.43 2.26 9.84
CA GLN A 55 6.68 2.99 10.87
C GLN A 55 5.37 3.56 10.31
N LYS A 56 5.41 4.17 9.12
CA LYS A 56 4.23 4.79 8.49
C LYS A 56 3.16 3.79 8.09
N PHE A 57 3.57 2.58 7.66
CA PHE A 57 2.68 1.58 7.10
C PHE A 57 2.36 0.40 8.06
N ARG A 58 2.79 0.46 9.33
CA ARG A 58 2.60 -0.64 10.32
C ARG A 58 1.14 -0.97 10.62
N ASN A 59 0.23 0.01 10.49
CA ASN A 59 -1.17 -0.08 10.91
C ASN A 59 -2.16 0.17 9.76
N ILE A 60 -1.69 0.08 8.51
CA ILE A 60 -2.55 0.23 7.32
C ILE A 60 -3.04 -1.13 6.88
#